data_AF-A0A962W3M0-F1
#
_entry.id   AF-A0A962W3M0-F1
#
_cell.length_a   1.000
_cell.length_b   1.000
_cell.length_c   1.000
_cell.angle_alpha   90.00
_cell.angle_beta   90.00
_cell.angle_gamma   90.00
#
_symmetry.space_group_name_H-M   'P 1'
#
loop_
_entity.id
_entity.type
_entity.pdbx_description
1 polymer ?
#
loop_
_entity_poly.entity_id
_entity_poly.type
_entity_poly.pdbx_seq_one_letter_code
_entity_poly.pdbx_strand_id
1 'polypeptide(L)'
;MDNPFPIERTVTPPRTFREVKPGSFIYERPDTIPADWCDEMIRRFEANPEQQNRGRIGQVQGLDAEIKRTMDLVVSGREDWKDIDQVFFRCVGAALAELRETFPFFKGPFKDMGYQIQRYQPGEFYHWHIDGGSHEFSQRQLVVIWYLNDVPGPGGETEFLYQDVKVRPER
;
A
#
# COMPACT_ATOMS: atom_id res chain seq x y z
N MET A 1 -32.52 -25.64 -3.24
CA MET A 1 -31.73 -26.16 -2.10
C MET A 1 -31.21 -24.95 -1.38
N ASP A 2 -31.71 -24.66 -0.19
CA ASP A 2 -31.19 -23.56 0.62
C ASP A 2 -29.83 -23.95 1.19
N ASN A 3 -28.87 -23.03 1.12
CA ASN A 3 -27.52 -23.24 1.61
C ASN A 3 -27.57 -23.59 3.11
N PRO A 4 -27.17 -24.81 3.54
CA PRO A 4 -27.24 -25.24 4.93
C PRO A 4 -26.25 -24.49 5.83
N PHE A 5 -25.37 -23.68 5.24
CA PHE A 5 -24.48 -22.75 5.92
C PHE A 5 -24.81 -21.33 5.46
N PRO A 6 -25.95 -20.74 5.89
CA PRO A 6 -26.22 -19.35 5.61
C PRO A 6 -25.06 -18.55 6.21
N ILE A 7 -24.22 -17.97 5.35
CA ILE A 7 -23.16 -17.07 5.77
C ILE A 7 -23.90 -15.80 6.20
N GLU A 8 -24.11 -15.63 7.50
CA GLU A 8 -24.47 -14.32 8.06
C GLU A 8 -23.34 -13.35 7.69
N ARG A 9 -23.58 -12.54 6.66
CA ARG A 9 -22.67 -11.50 6.19
C ARG A 9 -22.89 -10.19 6.93
N THR A 10 -23.24 -10.23 8.21
CA THR A 10 -23.29 -9.03 9.05
C THR A 10 -21.87 -8.63 9.40
N VAL A 11 -21.24 -7.92 8.47
CA VAL A 11 -19.95 -7.28 8.63
C VAL A 11 -20.24 -5.88 9.18
N THR A 12 -19.72 -5.56 10.36
CA THR A 12 -19.72 -4.16 10.85
C THR A 12 -18.81 -3.37 9.93
N PRO A 13 -19.28 -2.37 9.17
CA PRO A 13 -18.43 -1.64 8.25
C PRO A 13 -17.32 -0.90 9.03
N PRO A 14 -16.13 -0.72 8.41
CA PRO A 14 -15.11 0.13 8.98
C PRO A 14 -15.66 1.55 9.16
N ARG A 15 -15.22 2.22 10.23
CA ARG A 15 -15.68 3.56 10.63
C ARG A 15 -15.07 4.67 9.77
N THR A 16 -13.81 4.52 9.39
CA THR A 16 -12.99 5.53 8.71
C THR A 16 -12.60 5.12 7.30
N PHE A 17 -12.65 3.83 6.98
CA PHE A 17 -12.45 3.37 5.61
C PHE A 17 -13.76 3.30 4.82
N ARG A 18 -13.66 3.58 3.54
CA ARG A 18 -14.71 3.35 2.55
C ARG A 18 -14.27 2.28 1.58
N GLU A 19 -15.13 1.29 1.32
CA GLU A 19 -14.87 0.37 0.21
C GLU A 19 -15.09 1.09 -1.12
N VAL A 20 -14.09 1.09 -1.99
CA VAL A 20 -14.12 1.84 -3.27
C VAL A 20 -15.26 1.34 -4.17
N LYS A 21 -15.50 0.03 -4.15
CA LYS A 21 -16.59 -0.65 -4.86
C LYS A 21 -17.09 -1.83 -4.02
N PRO A 22 -18.41 -2.01 -3.83
CA PRO A 22 -18.95 -3.10 -3.02
C PRO A 22 -18.38 -4.48 -3.42
N GLY A 23 -17.78 -5.18 -2.45
CA GLY A 23 -17.19 -6.52 -2.65
C GLY A 23 -15.85 -6.53 -3.39
N SER A 24 -15.21 -5.38 -3.58
CA SER A 24 -13.87 -5.28 -4.19
C SER A 24 -12.74 -5.59 -3.22
N PHE A 25 -12.99 -5.48 -1.91
CA PHE A 25 -12.00 -5.55 -0.85
C PHE A 25 -10.89 -4.48 -0.93
N ILE A 26 -11.15 -3.40 -1.66
CA ILE A 26 -10.25 -2.25 -1.79
C ILE A 26 -10.84 -1.12 -0.94
N TYR A 27 -10.08 -0.66 0.05
CA TYR A 27 -10.53 0.32 1.02
C TYR A 27 -9.67 1.57 0.95
N GLU A 28 -10.32 2.73 0.91
CA GLU A 28 -9.68 4.04 0.95
C GLU A 28 -9.96 4.72 2.30
N ARG A 29 -8.98 5.48 2.79
CA ARG A 29 -9.12 6.37 3.93
C ARG A 29 -8.36 7.65 3.61
N PRO A 30 -9.04 8.78 3.38
CA PRO A 30 -8.38 10.06 3.12
C PRO A 30 -7.70 10.61 4.39
N ASP A 31 -6.82 11.59 4.23
CA ASP A 31 -6.22 12.38 5.31
C ASP A 31 -5.50 11.54 6.38
N THR A 32 -4.79 10.48 5.97
CA THR A 32 -4.16 9.53 6.91
C THR A 32 -2.80 9.96 7.43
N ILE A 33 -2.09 10.76 6.65
CA ILE A 33 -0.80 11.34 7.01
C ILE A 33 -0.95 12.86 6.83
N PRO A 34 -0.59 13.69 7.82
CA PRO A 34 -0.62 15.13 7.66
C PRO A 34 0.23 15.60 6.48
N ALA A 35 -0.24 16.61 5.75
CA ALA A 35 0.39 17.08 4.52
C ALA A 35 1.86 17.51 4.69
N ASP A 36 2.20 18.12 5.83
CA ASP A 36 3.57 18.52 6.17
C ASP A 36 4.51 17.32 6.33
N TRP A 37 4.00 16.18 6.82
CA TRP A 37 4.74 14.92 6.88
C TRP A 37 4.92 14.31 5.49
N CYS A 38 3.90 14.34 4.64
CA CYS A 38 4.04 13.90 3.24
C CYS A 38 5.12 14.73 2.52
N ASP A 39 5.11 16.05 2.70
CA ASP A 39 6.10 16.96 2.11
C ASP A 39 7.52 16.70 2.66
N GLU A 40 7.66 16.43 3.95
CA GLU A 40 8.94 16.06 4.56
C GLU A 40 9.47 14.73 4.03
N MET A 41 8.62 13.71 3.85
CA MET A 41 9.01 12.43 3.26
C MET A 41 9.55 12.61 1.84
N ILE A 42 8.87 13.41 1.01
CA ILE A 42 9.30 13.73 -0.36
C ILE A 42 10.62 14.50 -0.33
N ARG A 43 10.71 15.56 0.48
CA ARG A 43 11.92 16.39 0.61
C ARG A 43 13.12 15.53 1.03
N ARG A 44 12.94 14.64 2.01
CA ARG A 44 13.99 13.75 2.50
C ARG A 44 14.37 12.70 1.46
N PHE A 45 13.41 12.16 0.71
CA PHE A 45 13.68 11.23 -0.38
C PHE A 45 14.57 11.90 -1.43
N GLU A 46 14.18 13.07 -1.93
CA GLU A 46 14.93 13.81 -2.97
C GLU A 46 16.31 14.28 -2.49
N ALA A 47 16.47 14.58 -1.19
CA ALA A 47 17.74 15.00 -0.61
C ALA A 47 18.77 13.88 -0.44
N ASN A 48 18.38 12.61 -0.56
CA ASN A 48 19.25 11.44 -0.31
C ASN A 48 19.28 10.47 -1.52
N PRO A 49 19.70 10.92 -2.71
CA PRO A 49 19.72 10.10 -3.93
C PRO A 49 20.61 8.85 -3.81
N GLU A 50 21.63 8.87 -2.96
CA GLU A 50 22.51 7.75 -2.68
C GLU A 50 21.82 6.59 -1.95
N GLN A 51 20.66 6.84 -1.33
CA GLN A 51 19.86 5.83 -0.66
C GLN A 51 18.81 5.20 -1.58
N GLN A 52 18.58 5.81 -2.74
CA GLN A 52 17.58 5.40 -3.71
C GLN A 52 18.12 4.29 -4.62
N ASN A 53 17.23 3.43 -5.09
CA ASN A 53 17.53 2.32 -5.98
C ASN A 53 16.51 2.26 -7.11
N ARG A 54 16.93 1.84 -8.29
CA ARG A 54 15.97 1.48 -9.35
C ARG A 54 15.04 0.38 -8.85
N GLY A 55 13.76 0.47 -9.21
CA GLY A 55 12.74 -0.51 -8.86
C GLY A 55 13.16 -1.94 -9.19
N ARG A 56 12.97 -2.85 -8.24
CA ARG A 56 13.30 -4.26 -8.37
C ARG A 56 12.06 -5.13 -8.25
N ILE A 57 12.09 -6.30 -8.90
CA ILE A 57 10.97 -7.24 -8.97
C ILE A 57 11.34 -8.61 -8.40
N GLY A 58 10.34 -9.28 -7.84
CA GLY A 58 10.47 -10.65 -7.36
C GLY A 58 11.36 -10.82 -6.13
N GLN A 59 11.53 -12.08 -5.72
CA GLN A 59 12.26 -12.43 -4.50
C GLN A 59 13.77 -12.18 -4.62
N VAL A 60 14.30 -12.40 -5.82
CA VAL A 60 15.72 -12.21 -6.13
C VAL A 60 16.09 -10.75 -6.41
N GLN A 61 15.13 -9.82 -6.26
CA GLN A 61 15.36 -8.39 -6.45
C GLN A 61 15.95 -8.09 -7.85
N GLY A 62 15.36 -8.72 -8.87
CA GLY A 62 15.77 -8.58 -10.27
C GLY A 62 15.50 -7.18 -10.80
N LEU A 63 16.38 -6.68 -11.67
CA LEU A 63 16.20 -5.42 -12.37
C LEU A 63 15.64 -5.71 -13.76
N ASP A 64 14.38 -5.34 -13.99
CA ASP A 64 13.73 -5.44 -15.29
C ASP A 64 12.92 -4.16 -15.55
N ALA A 65 13.51 -3.26 -16.35
CA ALA A 65 12.91 -1.97 -16.68
C ALA A 65 11.72 -2.11 -17.64
N GLU A 66 11.48 -3.27 -18.25
CA GLU A 66 10.26 -3.50 -19.04
C GLU A 66 9.08 -3.89 -18.16
N ILE A 67 9.31 -4.25 -16.89
CA ILE A 67 8.26 -4.63 -15.94
C ILE A 67 8.03 -3.54 -14.90
N LYS A 68 9.10 -2.99 -14.32
CA LYS A 68 9.03 -1.96 -13.27
C LYS A 68 10.03 -0.85 -13.54
N ARG A 69 9.52 0.36 -13.78
CA ARG A 69 10.28 1.60 -13.88
C ARG A 69 9.86 2.48 -12.73
N THR A 70 10.68 2.54 -11.69
CA THR A 70 10.47 3.38 -10.50
C THR A 70 11.81 3.70 -9.85
N MET A 71 11.78 4.67 -8.95
CA MET A 71 12.85 4.89 -7.97
C MET A 71 12.33 4.58 -6.57
N ASP A 72 13.01 3.67 -5.86
CA ASP A 72 12.58 3.09 -4.60
C ASP A 72 13.59 3.39 -3.49
N LEU A 73 13.10 3.61 -2.27
CA LEU A 73 13.89 3.72 -1.04
C LEU A 73 13.21 2.91 0.06
N VAL A 74 13.88 1.88 0.57
CA VAL A 74 13.42 1.14 1.76
C VAL A 74 13.70 2.00 2.98
N VAL A 75 12.64 2.38 3.70
CA VAL A 75 12.67 3.24 4.89
C VAL A 75 12.99 2.39 6.13
N SER A 76 12.39 1.21 6.22
CA SER A 76 12.56 0.35 7.40
C SER A 76 13.98 -0.11 7.62
N GLY A 77 14.40 -0.09 8.89
CA GLY A 77 15.74 -0.49 9.33
C GLY A 77 16.81 0.59 9.16
N ARG A 78 16.46 1.79 8.68
CA ARG A 78 17.37 2.94 8.59
C ARG A 78 17.16 3.91 9.76
N GLU A 79 18.24 4.28 10.45
CA GLU A 79 18.14 5.15 11.63
C GLU A 79 17.71 6.58 11.26
N ASP A 80 18.13 7.09 10.10
CA ASP A 80 17.77 8.41 9.56
C ASP A 80 16.34 8.51 9.00
N TRP A 81 15.62 7.39 8.97
CA TRP A 81 14.21 7.29 8.53
C TRP A 81 13.27 6.76 9.61
N LYS A 82 13.77 6.56 10.83
CA LYS A 82 13.05 5.90 11.92
C LYS A 82 11.78 6.63 12.35
N ASP A 83 11.75 7.95 12.28
CA ASP A 83 10.57 8.77 12.53
C ASP A 83 9.46 8.49 11.51
N ILE A 84 9.81 8.39 10.23
CA ILE A 84 8.89 8.09 9.12
C ILE A 84 8.40 6.62 9.19
N ASP A 85 9.30 5.67 9.45
CA ASP A 85 8.95 4.27 9.69
C ASP A 85 7.91 4.11 10.80
N GLN A 86 8.11 4.83 11.92
CA GLN A 86 7.17 4.84 13.03
C GLN A 86 5.82 5.47 12.69
N VAL A 87 5.78 6.47 11.79
CA VAL A 87 4.52 7.03 11.29
C VAL A 87 3.74 5.96 10.55
N PHE A 88 4.36 5.29 9.57
CA PHE A 88 3.70 4.21 8.82
C PHE A 88 3.22 3.08 9.74
N PHE A 89 4.07 2.64 10.67
CA PHE A 89 3.72 1.60 11.65
C PHE A 89 2.47 1.95 12.46
N ARG A 90 2.38 3.19 12.95
CA ARG A 90 1.19 3.64 13.69
C ARG A 90 -0.04 3.72 12.80
N CYS A 91 0.10 4.19 11.55
CA CYS A 91 -1.01 4.27 10.59
C CYS A 91 -1.57 2.86 10.26
N VAL A 92 -0.70 1.86 10.04
CA VAL A 92 -1.10 0.46 9.85
C VAL A 92 -1.74 -0.10 11.10
N GLY A 93 -1.16 0.12 12.28
CA GLY A 93 -1.73 -0.35 13.54
C GLY A 93 -3.15 0.16 13.77
N ALA A 94 -3.39 1.46 13.51
CA ALA A 94 -4.72 2.05 13.58
C ALA A 94 -5.68 1.47 12.54
N ALA A 95 -5.22 1.22 11.31
CA ALA A 95 -6.03 0.58 10.27
C ALA A 95 -6.43 -0.85 10.65
N LEU A 96 -5.47 -1.65 11.12
CA LEU A 96 -5.70 -3.03 11.55
C LEU A 96 -6.65 -3.11 12.74
N ALA A 97 -6.59 -2.17 13.69
CA ALA A 97 -7.52 -2.14 14.82
C ALA A 97 -8.98 -2.03 14.35
N GLU A 98 -9.23 -1.28 13.28
CA GLU A 98 -10.57 -1.12 12.71
C GLU A 98 -10.98 -2.30 11.81
N LEU A 99 -10.06 -2.75 10.95
CA LEU A 99 -10.31 -3.88 10.07
C LEU A 99 -10.56 -5.18 10.84
N ARG A 100 -10.00 -5.34 12.05
CA ARG A 100 -10.24 -6.50 12.93
C ARG A 100 -11.66 -6.61 13.48
N GLU A 101 -12.33 -5.47 13.66
CA GLU A 101 -13.73 -5.44 14.09
C GLU A 101 -14.67 -5.74 12.92
N THR A 102 -14.26 -5.35 11.71
CA THR A 102 -14.97 -5.59 10.46
C THR A 102 -14.80 -7.06 10.01
N PHE A 103 -13.56 -7.55 10.01
CA PHE A 103 -13.16 -8.83 9.43
C PHE A 103 -12.54 -9.71 10.52
N PRO A 104 -13.31 -10.65 11.12
CA PRO A 104 -12.84 -11.48 12.23
C PRO A 104 -11.58 -12.29 11.93
N PHE A 105 -11.33 -12.63 10.66
CA PHE A 105 -10.13 -13.37 10.25
C PHE A 105 -8.82 -12.57 10.42
N PHE A 106 -8.89 -11.24 10.57
CA PHE A 106 -7.74 -10.40 10.88
C PHE A 106 -7.43 -10.28 12.38
N LYS A 107 -8.19 -10.92 13.27
CA LYS A 107 -7.93 -10.85 14.73
C LYS A 107 -6.61 -11.51 15.15
N GLY A 108 -6.06 -12.41 14.33
CA GLY A 108 -4.75 -13.03 14.56
C GLY A 108 -3.58 -12.04 14.47
N PRO A 109 -2.39 -12.42 14.93
CA PRO A 109 -1.20 -11.56 14.88
C PRO A 109 -0.77 -11.29 13.43
N PHE A 110 -0.35 -10.06 13.16
CA PHE A 110 0.28 -9.66 11.90
C PHE A 110 1.76 -9.43 12.11
N LYS A 111 2.56 -9.84 11.12
CA LYS A 111 3.96 -9.46 11.02
C LYS A 111 4.05 -8.21 10.14
N ASP A 112 4.68 -7.17 10.64
CA ASP A 112 5.06 -6.02 9.83
C ASP A 112 6.21 -6.42 8.88
N MET A 113 6.07 -6.08 7.61
CA MET A 113 7.02 -6.40 6.54
C MET A 113 7.86 -5.18 6.13
N GLY A 114 7.67 -4.03 6.79
CA GLY A 114 8.39 -2.80 6.55
C GLY A 114 7.81 -1.95 5.42
N TYR A 115 8.42 -0.79 5.23
CA TYR A 115 7.92 0.29 4.39
C TYR A 115 8.98 0.74 3.40
N GLN A 116 8.50 1.21 2.25
CA GLN A 116 9.31 1.83 1.22
C GLN A 116 8.59 3.06 0.67
N ILE A 117 9.38 4.03 0.21
CA ILE A 117 8.91 5.15 -0.59
C ILE A 117 9.26 4.86 -2.03
N GLN A 118 8.32 5.11 -2.93
CA GLN A 118 8.46 4.84 -4.35
C GLN A 118 8.02 6.07 -5.14
N ARG A 119 8.84 6.48 -6.11
CA ARG A 119 8.60 7.62 -6.99
C ARG A 119 8.45 7.16 -8.43
N TYR A 120 7.48 7.78 -9.10
CA TYR A 120 7.23 7.65 -10.53
C TYR A 120 7.40 9.01 -11.21
N GLN A 121 8.08 9.03 -12.35
CA GLN A 121 8.12 10.14 -13.30
C GLN A 121 7.14 9.90 -14.45
N PRO A 122 6.80 10.93 -15.26
CA PRO A 122 6.01 10.73 -16.46
C PRO A 122 6.59 9.63 -17.38
N GLY A 123 5.77 8.63 -17.72
CA GLY A 123 6.17 7.47 -18.53
C GLY A 123 6.76 6.29 -17.75
N GLU A 124 6.90 6.41 -16.43
CA GLU A 124 7.25 5.31 -15.53
C GLU A 124 6.00 4.51 -15.11
N PHE A 125 6.19 3.24 -14.75
CA PHE A 125 5.10 2.31 -14.52
C PHE A 125 5.54 1.07 -13.73
N TYR A 126 4.55 0.33 -13.26
CA TYR A 126 4.71 -1.06 -12.83
C TYR A 126 3.61 -1.90 -13.48
N HIS A 127 3.98 -2.87 -14.31
CA HIS A 127 3.03 -3.76 -14.97
C HIS A 127 2.18 -4.56 -13.97
N TRP A 128 1.06 -5.10 -14.47
CA TRP A 128 0.15 -5.97 -13.71
C TRP A 128 0.90 -7.06 -12.95
N HIS A 129 0.66 -7.13 -11.65
CA HIS A 129 1.28 -8.08 -10.74
C HIS A 129 0.36 -8.38 -9.57
N ILE A 130 0.77 -9.36 -8.77
CA ILE A 130 0.27 -9.58 -7.43
C ILE A 130 1.41 -9.31 -6.44
N ASP A 131 1.09 -8.76 -5.29
CA ASP A 131 2.10 -8.52 -4.23
C ASP A 131 2.46 -9.79 -3.45
N GLY A 132 1.60 -10.81 -3.55
CA GLY A 132 1.86 -12.16 -3.05
C GLY A 132 2.71 -13.00 -4.00
N GLY A 133 3.19 -14.15 -3.54
CA GLY A 133 3.98 -15.06 -4.35
C GLY A 133 4.36 -16.34 -3.59
N SER A 134 5.39 -17.04 -4.06
CA SER A 134 5.94 -18.20 -3.34
C SER A 134 6.80 -17.78 -2.14
N HIS A 135 7.18 -18.73 -1.29
CA HIS A 135 8.07 -18.54 -0.12
C HIS A 135 7.68 -17.33 0.75
N GLU A 136 8.60 -16.40 1.04
CA GLU A 136 8.34 -15.23 1.89
C GLU A 136 7.16 -14.37 1.44
N PHE A 137 6.90 -14.30 0.13
CA PHE A 137 5.77 -13.52 -0.39
C PHE A 137 4.41 -14.21 -0.17
N SER A 138 4.40 -15.50 0.15
CA SER A 138 3.17 -16.23 0.50
C SER A 138 2.58 -15.79 1.84
N GLN A 139 3.36 -15.09 2.66
CA GLN A 139 2.94 -14.60 3.98
C GLN A 139 2.23 -13.24 3.93
N ARG A 140 2.24 -12.54 2.78
CA ARG A 140 1.59 -11.24 2.63
C ARG A 140 0.07 -11.43 2.54
N GLN A 141 -0.65 -10.88 3.52
CA GLN A 141 -2.10 -10.93 3.59
C GLN A 141 -2.78 -9.61 3.23
N LEU A 142 -2.09 -8.49 3.51
CA LEU A 142 -2.58 -7.13 3.30
C LEU A 142 -1.46 -6.28 2.72
N VAL A 143 -1.84 -5.30 1.92
CA VAL A 143 -0.97 -4.26 1.36
C VAL A 143 -1.61 -2.92 1.63
N VAL A 144 -0.78 -1.94 1.99
CA VAL A 144 -1.21 -0.56 2.23
C VAL A 144 -0.36 0.35 1.36
N ILE A 145 -1.02 1.30 0.70
CA ILE A 145 -0.39 2.32 -0.14
C ILE A 145 -0.83 3.67 0.42
N TRP A 146 0.15 4.57 0.59
CA TRP A 146 -0.11 5.98 0.83
C TRP A 146 0.36 6.76 -0.39
N TYR A 147 -0.48 7.67 -0.86
CA TYR A 147 -0.07 8.65 -1.86
C TYR A 147 0.49 9.85 -1.11
N LEU A 148 1.73 10.25 -1.42
CA LEU A 148 2.40 11.36 -0.75
C LEU A 148 2.17 12.70 -1.47
N ASN A 149 1.61 12.66 -2.68
CA ASN A 149 1.32 13.83 -3.50
C ASN A 149 0.14 13.56 -4.44
N ASP A 150 -0.53 14.63 -4.83
CA ASP A 150 -1.56 14.58 -5.87
C ASP A 150 -0.93 14.38 -7.25
N VAL A 151 -1.68 13.72 -8.15
CA VAL A 151 -1.33 13.61 -9.57
C VAL A 151 -2.42 14.32 -10.41
N PRO A 152 -2.12 15.49 -10.99
CA PRO A 152 -3.12 16.31 -11.69
C PRO A 152 -3.41 15.88 -13.13
N GLY A 153 -2.42 15.28 -13.80
CA GLY A 153 -2.53 14.84 -15.20
C GLY A 153 -3.24 13.49 -15.36
N PRO A 154 -3.50 13.05 -16.60
CA PRO A 154 -3.95 11.68 -16.84
C PRO A 154 -2.87 10.68 -16.40
N GLY A 155 -3.28 9.54 -15.84
CA GLY A 155 -2.36 8.50 -15.38
C GLY A 155 -2.00 8.59 -13.91
N GLY A 156 -1.21 7.62 -13.45
CA GLY A 156 -0.78 7.52 -12.05
C GLY A 156 -1.79 6.83 -11.12
N GLU A 157 -2.96 6.44 -11.63
CA GLU A 157 -3.93 5.66 -10.88
C GLU A 157 -3.36 4.29 -10.47
N THR A 158 -3.77 3.81 -9.30
CA THR A 158 -3.62 2.41 -8.95
C THR A 158 -4.82 1.65 -9.49
N GLU A 159 -4.57 0.78 -10.48
CA GLU A 159 -5.62 0.05 -11.17
C GLU A 159 -5.73 -1.39 -10.67
N PHE A 160 -6.97 -1.87 -10.54
CA PHE A 160 -7.30 -3.23 -10.13
C PHE A 160 -8.09 -3.91 -11.25
N LEU A 161 -7.37 -4.66 -12.10
CA LEU A 161 -7.86 -5.19 -13.37
C LEU A 161 -9.16 -6.00 -13.26
N TYR A 162 -9.24 -6.91 -12.28
CA TYR A 162 -10.38 -7.82 -12.15
C TYR A 162 -11.55 -7.25 -11.34
N GLN A 163 -11.29 -6.23 -10.53
CA GLN A 163 -12.30 -5.50 -9.77
C GLN A 163 -12.94 -4.39 -10.60
N ASP A 164 -12.31 -3.98 -11.71
CA ASP A 164 -12.69 -2.82 -12.51
C ASP A 164 -12.81 -1.59 -11.59
N VAL A 165 -11.69 -1.30 -10.91
CA VAL A 165 -11.52 -0.19 -9.96
C VAL A 165 -10.24 0.56 -10.31
N LYS A 166 -10.30 1.88 -10.25
CA LYS A 166 -9.14 2.77 -10.33
C LYS A 166 -9.16 3.72 -9.14
N VAL A 167 -8.05 3.81 -8.43
CA VAL A 167 -7.87 4.73 -7.30
C VAL A 167 -6.94 5.85 -7.75
N ARG A 168 -7.43 7.09 -7.67
CA ARG A 168 -6.64 8.27 -7.99
C ARG A 168 -5.72 8.62 -6.82
N PRO A 169 -4.44 8.96 -7.05
CA PRO A 169 -3.58 9.46 -6.00
C PRO A 169 -4.05 10.81 -5.47
N GLU A 170 -4.30 10.87 -4.17
CA GLU A 170 -4.64 12.07 -3.41
C GLU A 170 -3.81 12.05 -2.12
N ARG A 171 -3.15 13.17 -1.83
CA ARG A 171 -2.30 13.32 -0.64
C ARG A 171 -3.10 13.28 0.65
#